data_AF-A0A9W8M414-F1
#
_entry.id   AF-A0A9W8M414-F1
#
_cell.length_a   1.000
_cell.length_b   1.000
_cell.length_c   1.000
_cell.angle_alpha   90.00
_cell.angle_beta   90.00
_cell.angle_gamma   90.00
#
_symmetry.space_group_name_H-M   'P 1'
#
loop_
_entity.id
_entity.type
_entity.pdbx_description
1 polymer ?
#
loop_
_entity_poly.entity_id
_entity_poly.type
_entity_poly.pdbx_seq_one_letter_code
_entity_poly.pdbx_strand_id
1 'polypeptide(L)'
;MHKDQITTAAGLVAELTAELKRHTYGVHSYEPPAIKDCKAQTTLTLLDDRTSIDVALSRSGYVATNASDPKYKRFEDMMFETLTALLSALSPAFNKAMHQALSARLMAIAAAQQEDDEEDDSDNDEEDDNDNQDDDDDNSPLPPHTQVSNEKPTLNGVKIRARKRDAKASAKYEPEDFRDNILQVIEDIAPTDYTKISSALDSAGNTLDYRRYGDTFFEVLVTGGIIAPGGIIEYDDERGKLPVSLFVLASTDDNASDATAAEKQQQLLVGAKNWTNLVIKLTRRYKYLERIFADTAKHIIENIHRYSEADNKKLATGFGLLVSTGFLGMEPLRALLKEHLTKDGLGLRFFTDLLHVYLQENTPAQLSKALAKAKLDHQLTEFFPPNKRDDDCFERHFEAEDMPELIEVHRATRDVATRDNFVANIVDVLRQAKVADEDDNDEGVRAINLRLAKAAKAAMRANQWDEHLAVVLVWDGIIGAVDWALRAEQIETQALNQVKRYAPVLEVLTTEPKSEIALIKHIQRYVYDDPKLTKSFGRMVFELYSADVLSDSAIIFWAAKGARPEGKAIFLKQTETLVKKLEALEGEDDDDEEDDEE
;
A
#
# COMPACT_ATOMS: atom_id res chain seq x y z
N MET A 1 -20.31 2.97 27.63
CA MET A 1 -19.78 2.19 28.78
C MET A 1 -20.70 2.44 29.97
N HIS A 2 -20.85 1.47 30.88
CA HIS A 2 -21.69 1.63 32.08
C HIS A 2 -21.01 2.50 33.15
N LYS A 3 -21.80 3.17 33.99
CA LYS A 3 -21.31 4.13 35.01
C LYS A 3 -20.42 3.52 36.10
N ASP A 4 -20.46 2.20 36.29
CA ASP A 4 -19.82 1.51 37.41
C ASP A 4 -18.28 1.50 37.35
N GLN A 5 -17.69 1.72 36.17
CA GLN A 5 -16.22 1.77 35.99
C GLN A 5 -15.55 3.05 36.55
N ILE A 6 -16.31 4.13 36.78
CA ILE A 6 -15.80 5.44 37.26
C ILE A 6 -15.43 5.39 38.77
N THR A 7 -15.54 4.22 39.39
CA THR A 7 -15.35 4.04 40.84
C THR A 7 -13.87 4.01 41.28
N THR A 8 -12.93 3.70 40.37
CA THR A 8 -11.49 3.53 40.71
C THR A 8 -10.62 4.72 40.27
N ALA A 9 -9.45 4.86 40.91
CA ALA A 9 -8.47 5.88 40.57
C ALA A 9 -7.93 5.73 39.13
N ALA A 10 -7.69 4.49 38.68
CA ALA A 10 -7.31 4.21 37.29
C ALA A 10 -8.43 4.56 36.30
N GLY A 11 -9.71 4.34 36.67
CA GLY A 11 -10.87 4.73 35.88
C GLY A 11 -10.92 6.23 35.59
N LEU A 12 -10.70 7.07 36.61
CA LEU A 12 -10.67 8.54 36.45
C LEU A 12 -9.54 9.02 35.54
N VAL A 13 -8.35 8.38 35.59
CA VAL A 13 -7.25 8.69 34.66
C VAL A 13 -7.59 8.28 33.23
N ALA A 14 -8.16 7.09 33.05
CA ALA A 14 -8.56 6.59 31.73
C ALA A 14 -9.68 7.47 31.10
N GLU A 15 -10.67 7.87 31.90
CA GLU A 15 -11.77 8.75 31.48
C GLU A 15 -11.27 10.15 31.09
N LEU A 16 -10.46 10.78 31.94
CA LEU A 16 -9.86 12.09 31.64
C LEU A 16 -8.96 12.03 30.39
N THR A 17 -8.16 10.97 30.24
CA THR A 17 -7.30 10.76 29.06
C THR A 17 -8.13 10.55 27.78
N ALA A 18 -9.22 9.78 27.86
CA ALA A 18 -10.11 9.53 26.72
C ALA A 18 -10.85 10.80 26.28
N GLU A 19 -11.30 11.62 27.23
CA GLU A 19 -11.97 12.89 26.94
C GLU A 19 -11.02 13.96 26.39
N LEU A 20 -9.77 14.05 26.88
CA LEU A 20 -8.75 14.94 26.31
C LEU A 20 -8.44 14.57 24.85
N LYS A 21 -8.31 13.28 24.55
CA LYS A 21 -8.13 12.78 23.16
C LYS A 21 -9.32 13.09 22.23
N ARG A 22 -10.51 13.38 22.77
CA ARG A 22 -11.71 13.78 22.00
C ARG A 22 -11.80 15.30 21.76
N HIS A 23 -11.01 16.12 22.46
CA HIS A 23 -11.14 17.57 22.51
C HIS A 23 -9.91 18.33 21.95
N THR A 24 -9.25 17.76 20.94
CA THR A 24 -8.07 18.33 20.25
C THR A 24 -8.31 19.71 19.60
N TYR A 25 -9.56 20.10 19.38
CA TYR A 25 -9.97 21.43 18.90
C TYR A 25 -10.04 22.50 20.00
N GLY A 26 -9.81 22.13 21.27
CA GLY A 26 -9.65 23.05 22.41
C GLY A 26 -8.31 22.97 23.13
N VAL A 27 -7.66 21.81 23.07
CA VAL A 27 -6.42 21.51 23.80
C VAL A 27 -5.27 21.34 22.80
N HIS A 28 -4.23 22.16 22.93
CA HIS A 28 -3.00 22.04 22.13
C HIS A 28 -2.15 20.84 22.56
N SER A 29 -1.99 20.68 23.87
CA SER A 29 -1.19 19.67 24.53
C SER A 29 -1.65 19.52 25.97
N TYR A 30 -1.38 18.38 26.60
CA TYR A 30 -1.68 18.14 28.01
C TYR A 30 -0.68 17.17 28.63
N GLU A 31 -0.42 17.30 29.92
CA GLU A 31 0.44 16.37 30.67
C GLU A 31 -0.29 15.05 30.98
N PRO A 32 0.39 13.89 31.00
CA PRO A 32 -0.22 12.60 31.32
C PRO A 32 -1.01 12.66 32.65
N PRO A 33 -2.34 12.43 32.66
CA PRO A 33 -3.14 12.67 33.85
C PRO A 33 -2.76 11.78 35.04
N ALA A 34 -2.51 12.41 36.19
CA ALA A 34 -2.01 11.75 37.40
C ALA A 34 -3.02 11.86 38.56
N ILE A 35 -3.02 10.89 39.48
CA ILE A 35 -3.91 10.92 40.64
C ILE A 35 -3.29 11.74 41.76
N LYS A 36 -4.00 12.79 42.18
CA LYS A 36 -3.63 13.70 43.26
C LYS A 36 -4.88 14.19 43.97
N ASP A 37 -4.86 14.18 45.31
CA ASP A 37 -6.00 14.56 46.16
C ASP A 37 -7.33 13.84 45.82
N CYS A 38 -7.22 12.55 45.47
CA CYS A 38 -8.32 11.69 45.00
C CYS A 38 -9.05 12.17 43.72
N LYS A 39 -8.45 13.09 42.96
CA LYS A 39 -8.88 13.52 41.62
C LYS A 39 -7.83 13.07 40.59
N ALA A 40 -8.23 12.85 39.34
CA ALA A 40 -7.27 12.77 38.23
C ALA A 40 -6.98 14.21 37.76
N GLN A 41 -5.71 14.64 37.80
CA GLN A 41 -5.28 16.02 37.50
C GLN A 41 -4.34 16.03 36.28
N THR A 42 -4.40 17.09 35.48
CA THR A 42 -3.53 17.33 34.32
C THR A 42 -3.32 18.83 34.13
N THR A 43 -2.13 19.23 33.69
CA THR A 43 -1.90 20.56 33.12
C THR A 43 -2.27 20.50 31.64
N LEU A 44 -3.27 21.25 31.20
CA LEU A 44 -3.62 21.38 29.77
C LEU A 44 -3.27 22.76 29.23
N THR A 45 -2.83 22.80 27.98
CA THR A 45 -2.49 24.03 27.25
C THR A 45 -3.61 24.33 26.26
N LEU A 46 -4.25 25.49 26.39
CA LEU A 46 -5.32 25.90 25.48
C LEU A 46 -4.83 26.12 24.05
N LEU A 47 -5.66 25.78 23.07
CA LEU A 47 -5.30 25.88 21.65
C LEU A 47 -5.22 27.33 21.15
N ASP A 48 -6.02 28.24 21.70
CA ASP A 48 -6.21 29.61 21.20
C ASP A 48 -5.14 30.61 21.68
N ASP A 49 -4.79 30.61 22.97
CA ASP A 49 -3.84 31.57 23.56
C ASP A 49 -2.59 30.94 24.18
N ARG A 50 -2.48 29.61 24.13
CA ARG A 50 -1.39 28.80 24.72
C ARG A 50 -1.24 28.92 26.26
N THR A 51 -2.27 29.37 26.97
CA THR A 51 -2.26 29.38 28.44
C THR A 51 -2.32 27.96 29.00
N SER A 52 -1.48 27.65 29.98
CA SER A 52 -1.56 26.43 30.77
C SER A 52 -2.53 26.58 31.95
N ILE A 53 -3.45 25.62 32.09
CA ILE A 53 -4.49 25.56 33.11
C ILE A 53 -4.52 24.15 33.70
N ASP A 54 -4.48 24.05 35.03
CA ASP A 54 -4.58 22.77 35.73
C ASP A 54 -6.06 22.38 35.81
N VAL A 55 -6.40 21.18 35.33
CA VAL A 55 -7.77 20.65 35.31
C VAL A 55 -7.82 19.32 36.06
N ALA A 56 -8.85 19.15 36.89
CA ALA A 56 -9.08 17.97 37.69
C ALA A 56 -10.45 17.33 37.41
N LEU A 57 -10.47 16.03 37.13
CA LEU A 57 -11.68 15.19 37.10
C LEU A 57 -11.91 14.54 38.47
N SER A 58 -13.14 14.65 38.94
CA SER A 58 -13.65 14.09 40.20
C SER A 58 -14.96 13.34 39.96
N ARG A 59 -15.43 12.57 40.95
CA ARG A 59 -16.77 11.92 40.91
C ARG A 59 -17.95 12.89 40.78
N SER A 60 -17.72 14.19 40.98
CA SER A 60 -18.68 15.28 40.82
C SER A 60 -18.54 16.05 39.49
N GLY A 61 -17.62 15.65 38.61
CA GLY A 61 -17.32 16.33 37.34
C GLY A 61 -15.93 16.98 37.30
N TYR A 62 -15.76 17.88 36.34
CA TYR A 62 -14.52 18.57 36.01
C TYR A 62 -14.42 19.93 36.71
N VAL A 63 -13.21 20.37 37.04
CA VAL A 63 -12.94 21.69 37.65
C VAL A 63 -11.56 22.19 37.26
N ALA A 64 -11.41 23.50 37.04
CA ALA A 64 -10.10 24.14 36.93
C ALA A 64 -9.55 24.41 38.34
N THR A 65 -8.33 23.95 38.64
CA THR A 65 -7.74 23.99 39.99
C THR A 65 -6.67 25.05 40.17
N ASN A 66 -6.11 25.57 39.09
CA ASN A 66 -5.10 26.63 39.09
C ASN A 66 -4.97 27.17 37.66
N ALA A 67 -5.15 28.48 37.48
CA ALA A 67 -4.93 29.12 36.19
C ALA A 67 -3.81 30.17 36.26
N SER A 68 -2.82 30.00 35.39
CA SER A 68 -1.64 30.86 35.32
C SER A 68 -1.96 32.31 34.90
N ASP A 69 -3.02 32.52 34.12
CA ASP A 69 -3.51 33.84 33.71
C ASP A 69 -4.66 34.34 34.61
N PRO A 70 -4.57 35.57 35.17
CA PRO A 70 -5.65 36.20 35.94
C PRO A 70 -7.05 36.17 35.31
N LYS A 71 -7.17 36.18 33.98
CA LYS A 71 -8.47 36.17 33.27
C LYS A 71 -9.28 34.88 33.49
N TYR A 72 -8.61 33.79 33.84
CA TYR A 72 -9.23 32.48 34.06
C TYR A 72 -9.54 32.16 35.53
N LYS A 73 -9.03 32.94 36.49
CA LYS A 73 -9.26 32.72 37.93
C LYS A 73 -10.73 32.72 38.35
N ARG A 74 -11.60 33.39 37.57
CA ARG A 74 -13.07 33.35 37.76
C ARG A 74 -13.70 31.96 37.58
N PHE A 75 -12.94 30.99 37.05
CA PHE A 75 -13.34 29.60 36.84
C PHE A 75 -12.64 28.61 37.79
N GLU A 76 -11.73 29.08 38.65
CA GLU A 76 -11.15 28.26 39.73
C GLU A 76 -12.29 27.79 40.67
N ASP A 77 -12.24 26.51 41.08
CA ASP A 77 -13.28 25.83 41.88
C ASP A 77 -14.71 25.75 41.28
N MET A 78 -14.94 26.20 40.04
CA MET A 78 -16.21 25.97 39.33
C MET A 78 -16.32 24.53 38.83
N MET A 79 -17.39 23.84 39.22
CA MET A 79 -17.71 22.47 38.80
C MET A 79 -18.48 22.46 37.46
N PHE A 80 -18.05 21.60 36.54
CA PHE A 80 -18.66 21.38 35.22
C PHE A 80 -18.98 19.89 35.02
N GLU A 81 -20.15 19.58 34.46
CA GLU A 81 -20.59 18.19 34.24
C GLU A 81 -19.77 17.45 33.17
N THR A 82 -19.17 18.17 32.22
CA THR A 82 -18.37 17.60 31.11
C THR A 82 -17.12 18.43 30.83
N LEU A 83 -16.09 17.81 30.25
CA LEU A 83 -14.91 18.52 29.76
C LEU A 83 -15.28 19.54 28.68
N THR A 84 -16.26 19.23 27.83
CA THR A 84 -16.82 20.12 26.81
C THR A 84 -17.36 21.42 27.42
N ALA A 85 -18.11 21.34 28.53
CA ALA A 85 -18.65 22.50 29.21
C ALA A 85 -17.55 23.37 29.88
N LEU A 86 -16.52 22.73 30.46
CA LEU A 86 -15.35 23.43 30.99
C LEU A 86 -14.58 24.16 29.88
N LEU A 87 -14.23 23.48 28.79
CA LEU A 87 -13.49 24.07 27.67
C LEU A 87 -14.29 25.17 26.96
N SER A 88 -15.62 25.04 26.89
CA SER A 88 -16.55 26.07 26.37
C SER A 88 -16.59 27.34 27.23
N ALA A 89 -16.39 27.21 28.55
CA ALA A 89 -16.29 28.36 29.46
C ALA A 89 -14.89 28.98 29.46
N LEU A 90 -13.83 28.17 29.37
CA LEU A 90 -12.44 28.63 29.34
C LEU A 90 -12.11 29.33 28.01
N SER A 91 -12.41 28.72 26.86
CA SER A 91 -12.06 29.25 25.54
C SER A 91 -13.29 29.66 24.73
N PRO A 92 -13.46 30.95 24.39
CA PRO A 92 -14.46 31.40 23.43
C PRO A 92 -14.24 30.82 22.01
N ALA A 93 -13.00 30.48 21.67
CA ALA A 93 -12.65 29.92 20.36
C ALA A 93 -13.05 28.43 20.23
N PHE A 94 -13.05 27.67 21.34
CA PHE A 94 -13.45 26.26 21.39
C PHE A 94 -14.80 26.01 20.73
N ASN A 95 -15.82 26.80 21.06
CA ASN A 95 -17.16 26.64 20.50
C ASN A 95 -17.17 26.83 18.97
N LYS A 96 -16.39 27.79 18.46
CA LYS A 96 -16.27 28.02 17.01
C LYS A 96 -15.56 26.83 16.33
N ALA A 97 -14.45 26.36 16.88
CA ALA A 97 -13.71 25.23 16.34
C ALA A 97 -14.54 23.92 16.37
N MET A 98 -15.28 23.69 17.45
CA MET A 98 -16.23 22.58 17.60
C MET A 98 -17.33 22.61 16.53
N HIS A 99 -17.96 23.76 16.32
CA HIS A 99 -18.97 23.92 15.26
C HIS A 99 -18.39 23.77 13.85
N GLN A 100 -17.17 24.24 13.59
CA GLN A 100 -16.50 24.05 12.30
C GLN A 100 -16.21 22.56 12.03
N ALA A 101 -15.70 21.82 13.02
CA ALA A 101 -15.45 20.38 12.90
C ALA A 101 -16.74 19.57 12.70
N LEU A 102 -17.81 19.91 13.43
CA LEU A 102 -19.14 19.29 13.25
C LEU A 102 -19.74 19.60 11.87
N SER A 103 -19.63 20.85 11.39
CA SER A 103 -20.16 21.25 10.08
C SER A 103 -19.40 20.59 8.93
N ALA A 104 -18.07 20.49 9.01
CA ALA A 104 -17.27 19.76 8.02
C ALA A 104 -17.65 18.27 7.97
N ARG A 105 -17.87 17.64 9.12
CA ARG A 105 -18.32 16.24 9.20
C ARG A 105 -19.72 16.03 8.64
N LEU A 106 -20.64 16.98 8.81
CA LEU A 106 -21.98 16.95 8.21
C LEU A 106 -21.93 17.15 6.69
N MET A 107 -21.08 18.06 6.18
CA MET A 107 -20.87 18.23 4.74
C MET A 107 -20.29 16.97 4.08
N ALA A 108 -19.33 16.30 4.73
CA ALA A 108 -18.76 15.05 4.23
C ALA A 108 -19.78 13.90 4.16
N ILE A 109 -20.73 13.84 5.12
CA ILE A 109 -21.84 12.88 5.07
C ILE A 109 -22.81 13.24 3.93
N ALA A 110 -23.16 14.52 3.78
CA ALA A 110 -24.06 14.96 2.73
C ALA A 110 -23.50 14.71 1.32
N ALA A 111 -22.20 14.90 1.10
CA ALA A 111 -21.54 14.63 -0.18
C ALA A 111 -21.63 13.14 -0.56
N ALA A 112 -21.28 12.24 0.37
CA ALA A 112 -21.36 10.79 0.14
C ALA A 112 -22.79 10.31 -0.17
N GLN A 113 -23.82 11.01 0.31
CA GLN A 113 -25.22 10.69 -0.01
C GLN A 113 -25.72 11.26 -1.35
N GLN A 114 -24.86 11.97 -2.12
CA GLN A 114 -25.19 12.39 -3.49
C GLN A 114 -24.52 11.51 -4.55
N GLU A 115 -23.52 10.71 -4.17
CA GLU A 115 -22.84 9.77 -5.07
C GLU A 115 -23.64 8.46 -5.21
N ASP A 116 -24.38 8.05 -4.16
CA ASP A 116 -25.26 6.85 -4.18
C ASP A 116 -26.50 6.99 -5.11
N ASP A 117 -26.95 8.22 -5.42
CA ASP A 117 -28.19 8.49 -6.19
C ASP A 117 -27.98 8.52 -7.72
N GLU A 118 -26.72 8.47 -8.23
CA GLU A 118 -26.41 8.58 -9.67
C GLU A 118 -26.12 7.23 -10.39
N GLU A 119 -26.05 6.09 -9.69
CA GLU A 119 -25.72 4.77 -10.30
C GLU A 119 -26.94 3.91 -10.72
N ASP A 120 -28.18 4.25 -10.32
CA ASP A 120 -29.36 3.35 -10.41
C ASP A 120 -30.19 3.49 -11.71
N ASP A 121 -29.76 4.34 -12.67
CA ASP A 121 -30.59 4.85 -13.79
C ASP A 121 -30.21 4.29 -15.19
N SER A 122 -29.42 3.20 -15.27
CA SER A 122 -29.00 2.62 -16.56
C SER A 122 -28.90 1.08 -16.61
N ASP A 123 -30.04 0.40 -16.80
CA ASP A 123 -30.09 -0.94 -17.44
C ASP A 123 -31.53 -1.26 -17.93
N ASN A 124 -31.86 -0.93 -19.18
CA ASN A 124 -33.09 -1.34 -19.87
C ASN A 124 -32.88 -1.29 -21.41
N ASP A 125 -33.78 -1.92 -22.17
CA ASP A 125 -33.78 -2.08 -23.64
C ASP A 125 -32.68 -3.03 -24.16
N GLU A 126 -32.85 -3.87 -25.20
CA GLU A 126 -33.99 -4.62 -25.78
C GLU A 126 -33.39 -5.60 -26.84
N GLU A 127 -34.08 -6.67 -27.22
CA GLU A 127 -34.23 -7.20 -28.61
C GLU A 127 -34.71 -8.67 -28.66
N ASP A 128 -35.51 -8.98 -29.69
CA ASP A 128 -36.33 -10.20 -29.84
C ASP A 128 -35.92 -11.12 -31.03
N ASP A 129 -36.51 -12.31 -31.05
CA ASP A 129 -36.90 -13.14 -32.22
C ASP A 129 -35.94 -13.34 -33.43
N ASN A 130 -35.70 -14.62 -33.78
CA ASN A 130 -36.40 -15.22 -34.93
C ASN A 130 -36.30 -16.77 -35.01
N ASP A 131 -37.11 -17.37 -35.91
CA ASP A 131 -37.61 -18.75 -35.84
C ASP A 131 -37.31 -19.63 -37.11
N ASN A 132 -37.85 -20.86 -37.16
CA ASN A 132 -38.06 -21.76 -38.33
C ASN A 132 -36.89 -22.59 -38.94
N GLN A 133 -37.05 -23.70 -39.70
CA GLN A 133 -38.03 -24.83 -39.98
C GLN A 133 -37.37 -25.71 -41.11
N ASP A 134 -37.57 -27.00 -41.43
CA ASP A 134 -38.15 -28.28 -40.89
C ASP A 134 -37.09 -29.40 -41.21
N ASP A 135 -37.22 -30.73 -41.37
CA ASP A 135 -38.20 -31.88 -41.31
C ASP A 135 -37.26 -33.17 -41.24
N ASP A 136 -37.59 -34.47 -41.30
CA ASP A 136 -38.82 -35.29 -41.32
C ASP A 136 -39.17 -35.82 -39.88
N ASP A 137 -39.47 -37.08 -39.50
CA ASP A 137 -39.39 -38.48 -40.04
C ASP A 137 -40.47 -39.39 -39.36
N ASP A 138 -40.61 -40.65 -39.80
CA ASP A 138 -41.82 -41.48 -39.66
C ASP A 138 -41.82 -42.62 -38.58
N ASN A 139 -43.04 -43.07 -38.22
CA ASN A 139 -43.47 -44.38 -37.70
C ASN A 139 -43.01 -44.93 -36.32
N SER A 140 -43.80 -44.60 -35.28
CA SER A 140 -44.71 -45.50 -34.51
C SER A 140 -44.28 -46.93 -34.01
N PRO A 141 -45.07 -47.62 -33.16
CA PRO A 141 -45.47 -47.27 -31.79
C PRO A 141 -45.33 -48.44 -30.77
N LEU A 142 -45.48 -48.21 -29.45
CA LEU A 142 -46.28 -49.02 -28.48
C LEU A 142 -46.07 -48.55 -27.00
N PRO A 143 -47.03 -48.79 -26.06
CA PRO A 143 -46.97 -48.30 -24.67
C PRO A 143 -46.82 -49.46 -23.63
N PRO A 144 -47.24 -49.36 -22.34
CA PRO A 144 -46.27 -49.15 -21.24
C PRO A 144 -46.34 -50.18 -20.09
N HIS A 145 -45.25 -50.38 -19.33
CA HIS A 145 -45.32 -51.08 -18.03
C HIS A 145 -44.28 -50.64 -16.99
N THR A 146 -44.67 -50.79 -15.72
CA THR A 146 -43.93 -50.41 -14.50
C THR A 146 -43.01 -51.51 -13.96
N GLN A 147 -41.95 -51.08 -13.27
CA GLN A 147 -41.15 -51.76 -12.24
C GLN A 147 -41.33 -53.29 -12.03
N VAL A 148 -40.22 -54.03 -12.18
CA VAL A 148 -39.83 -55.10 -11.23
C VAL A 148 -38.32 -54.98 -10.95
N SER A 149 -37.92 -55.17 -9.70
CA SER A 149 -36.52 -55.19 -9.25
C SER A 149 -35.75 -56.41 -9.75
N ASN A 150 -34.44 -56.28 -10.00
CA ASN A 150 -33.56 -57.44 -10.14
C ASN A 150 -32.17 -57.14 -9.58
N GLU A 151 -31.80 -57.81 -8.49
CA GLU A 151 -30.50 -57.63 -7.81
C GLU A 151 -29.36 -58.27 -8.62
N LYS A 152 -28.14 -57.75 -8.47
CA LYS A 152 -26.91 -58.40 -8.97
C LYS A 152 -26.10 -58.94 -7.78
N PRO A 153 -25.43 -60.10 -7.95
CA PRO A 153 -25.09 -60.97 -6.82
C PRO A 153 -24.01 -60.42 -5.90
N THR A 154 -24.22 -60.56 -4.59
CA THR A 154 -23.25 -60.21 -3.54
C THR A 154 -22.05 -61.15 -3.59
N LEU A 155 -20.86 -60.61 -3.89
CA LEU A 155 -19.61 -61.37 -3.94
C LEU A 155 -19.02 -61.55 -2.53
N ASN A 156 -19.74 -62.29 -1.69
CA ASN A 156 -19.34 -62.61 -0.32
C ASN A 156 -18.02 -63.40 -0.30
N GLY A 157 -16.96 -62.82 0.28
CA GLY A 157 -15.72 -63.55 0.60
C GLY A 157 -14.41 -62.79 0.43
N VAL A 158 -14.37 -61.74 -0.39
CA VAL A 158 -13.12 -60.98 -0.65
C VAL A 158 -13.13 -59.64 0.09
N LYS A 159 -12.28 -59.50 1.11
CA LYS A 159 -11.98 -58.20 1.73
C LYS A 159 -11.15 -57.35 0.76
N ILE A 160 -11.83 -56.66 -0.16
CA ILE A 160 -11.22 -55.60 -0.97
C ILE A 160 -10.82 -54.47 -0.03
N ARG A 161 -9.53 -54.44 0.36
CA ARG A 161 -8.95 -53.25 0.99
C ARG A 161 -8.97 -52.12 -0.04
N ALA A 162 -9.83 -51.13 0.16
CA ALA A 162 -9.70 -49.82 -0.49
C ALA A 162 -8.24 -49.34 -0.32
N ARG A 163 -7.67 -48.70 -1.35
CA ARG A 163 -6.26 -48.30 -1.26
C ARG A 163 -6.16 -47.20 -0.20
N LYS A 164 -5.05 -47.18 0.55
CA LYS A 164 -4.85 -46.25 1.70
C LYS A 164 -4.92 -44.75 1.33
N ARG A 165 -5.00 -44.40 0.03
CA ARG A 165 -5.25 -43.05 -0.47
C ARG A 165 -6.75 -42.73 -0.53
N ASP A 166 -7.55 -43.65 -1.08
CA ASP A 166 -8.98 -43.45 -1.35
C ASP A 166 -9.74 -43.22 -0.03
N ALA A 167 -9.48 -44.06 0.98
CA ALA A 167 -10.01 -43.91 2.33
C ALA A 167 -9.51 -42.64 3.08
N LYS A 168 -8.39 -42.04 2.64
CA LYS A 168 -7.85 -40.80 3.23
C LYS A 168 -8.49 -39.55 2.62
N ALA A 169 -8.87 -39.63 1.34
CA ALA A 169 -9.64 -38.60 0.65
C ALA A 169 -11.12 -38.56 1.11
N SER A 170 -11.68 -39.71 1.51
CA SER A 170 -13.09 -39.82 1.96
C SER A 170 -13.30 -39.70 3.47
N ALA A 171 -12.26 -39.50 4.28
CA ALA A 171 -12.42 -39.21 5.71
C ALA A 171 -13.05 -37.82 5.91
N LYS A 172 -13.83 -37.64 6.98
CA LYS A 172 -14.46 -36.36 7.35
C LYS A 172 -13.37 -35.31 7.68
N TYR A 173 -13.69 -34.03 7.52
CA TYR A 173 -12.80 -32.93 7.92
C TYR A 173 -13.14 -32.57 9.36
N GLU A 174 -12.19 -32.81 10.25
CA GLU A 174 -12.38 -32.82 11.71
C GLU A 174 -11.22 -32.01 12.32
N PRO A 175 -11.34 -30.67 12.35
CA PRO A 175 -10.25 -29.77 12.75
C PRO A 175 -10.03 -29.77 14.27
N GLU A 176 -11.10 -29.95 15.06
CA GLU A 176 -11.05 -30.14 16.51
C GLU A 176 -10.21 -31.39 16.87
N ASP A 177 -10.57 -32.56 16.34
CA ASP A 177 -9.79 -33.80 16.48
C ASP A 177 -8.30 -33.59 16.11
N PHE A 178 -8.01 -32.78 15.08
CA PHE A 178 -6.64 -32.47 14.69
C PHE A 178 -5.92 -31.58 15.71
N ARG A 179 -6.55 -30.52 16.23
CA ARG A 179 -6.04 -29.68 17.33
C ARG A 179 -5.76 -30.52 18.57
N ASP A 180 -6.67 -31.40 18.94
CA ASP A 180 -6.61 -32.16 20.19
C ASP A 180 -5.52 -33.25 20.10
N ASN A 181 -5.31 -33.83 18.91
CA ASN A 181 -4.15 -34.68 18.62
C ASN A 181 -2.82 -33.90 18.66
N ILE A 182 -2.79 -32.64 18.20
CA ILE A 182 -1.60 -31.77 18.30
C ILE A 182 -1.23 -31.48 19.76
N LEU A 183 -2.24 -31.25 20.62
CA LEU A 183 -2.04 -31.02 22.05
C LEU A 183 -1.64 -32.30 22.78
N GLN A 184 -2.27 -33.44 22.48
CA GLN A 184 -1.89 -34.75 23.02
C GLN A 184 -0.43 -35.14 22.71
N VAL A 185 0.08 -34.81 21.51
CA VAL A 185 1.48 -35.06 21.10
C VAL A 185 2.51 -34.37 22.02
N ILE A 186 2.11 -33.33 22.76
CA ILE A 186 2.99 -32.52 23.59
C ILE A 186 2.63 -32.56 25.08
N GLU A 187 1.62 -33.34 25.47
CA GLU A 187 0.98 -33.37 26.79
C GLU A 187 1.95 -33.72 27.93
N ASP A 188 2.84 -34.69 27.72
CA ASP A 188 3.90 -35.07 28.67
C ASP A 188 5.13 -34.12 28.66
N ILE A 189 5.10 -33.03 27.88
CA ILE A 189 6.24 -32.12 27.70
C ILE A 189 6.01 -30.82 28.46
N ALA A 190 6.95 -30.47 29.34
CA ALA A 190 6.93 -29.20 30.05
C ALA A 190 6.77 -28.01 29.07
N PRO A 191 5.80 -27.09 29.27
CA PRO A 191 5.55 -25.96 28.35
C PRO A 191 6.76 -25.08 28.01
N THR A 192 7.76 -25.04 28.90
CA THR A 192 9.01 -24.29 28.73
C THR A 192 10.08 -25.05 27.92
N ASP A 193 9.94 -26.37 27.70
CA ASP A 193 10.86 -27.16 26.87
C ASP A 193 10.48 -27.06 25.38
N TYR A 194 10.58 -25.84 24.86
CA TYR A 194 10.36 -25.50 23.46
C TYR A 194 11.12 -26.42 22.49
N THR A 195 12.32 -26.90 22.87
CA THR A 195 13.13 -27.80 22.04
C THR A 195 12.47 -29.18 21.89
N LYS A 196 11.98 -29.78 22.98
CA LYS A 196 11.23 -31.05 22.91
C LYS A 196 9.91 -30.87 22.18
N ILE A 197 9.13 -29.82 22.48
CA ILE A 197 7.84 -29.55 21.81
C ILE A 197 8.06 -29.39 20.30
N SER A 198 9.06 -28.61 19.89
CA SER A 198 9.46 -28.45 18.48
C SER A 198 9.88 -29.77 17.83
N SER A 199 10.42 -30.72 18.57
CA SER A 199 10.79 -32.06 18.07
C SER A 199 9.59 -33.00 17.98
N ALA A 200 8.64 -32.89 18.91
CA ALA A 200 7.39 -33.65 18.92
C ALA A 200 6.48 -33.25 17.75
N LEU A 201 6.25 -31.95 17.54
CA LEU A 201 5.46 -31.44 16.40
C LEU A 201 6.12 -31.78 15.04
N ASP A 202 7.44 -31.76 14.96
CA ASP A 202 8.19 -32.19 13.76
C ASP A 202 8.05 -33.71 13.51
N SER A 203 7.97 -34.50 14.58
CA SER A 203 7.75 -35.96 14.53
C SER A 203 6.29 -36.35 14.25
N ALA A 204 5.32 -35.56 14.69
CA ALA A 204 3.90 -35.85 14.51
C ALA A 204 3.41 -35.65 13.07
N GLY A 205 4.09 -34.84 12.24
CA GLY A 205 3.79 -34.73 10.80
C GLY A 205 4.04 -36.00 9.96
N ASN A 206 4.41 -37.12 10.60
CA ASN A 206 4.48 -38.45 9.99
C ASN A 206 3.23 -39.31 10.28
N THR A 207 2.40 -38.91 11.25
CA THR A 207 1.14 -39.56 11.65
C THR A 207 -0.07 -38.66 11.40
N LEU A 208 0.01 -37.39 11.78
CA LEU A 208 -1.00 -36.35 11.58
C LEU A 208 -0.92 -35.76 10.16
N ASP A 209 -2.07 -35.39 9.58
CA ASP A 209 -2.14 -35.00 8.17
C ASP A 209 -1.98 -33.49 7.94
N TYR A 210 -0.77 -32.98 8.16
CA TYR A 210 -0.42 -31.55 8.00
C TYR A 210 -0.73 -30.99 6.60
N ARG A 211 -0.88 -31.84 5.56
CA ARG A 211 -1.29 -31.40 4.22
C ARG A 211 -2.79 -31.11 4.12
N ARG A 212 -3.62 -31.76 4.94
CA ARG A 212 -5.08 -31.62 4.97
C ARG A 212 -5.53 -30.55 5.96
N TYR A 213 -4.89 -30.51 7.13
CA TYR A 213 -5.20 -29.58 8.21
C TYR A 213 -4.16 -28.47 8.34
N GLY A 214 -3.54 -28.06 7.23
CA GLY A 214 -2.45 -27.09 7.24
C GLY A 214 -2.88 -25.72 7.75
N ASP A 215 -4.08 -25.26 7.38
CA ASP A 215 -4.67 -24.02 7.88
C ASP A 215 -4.96 -24.10 9.38
N THR A 216 -5.71 -25.12 9.82
CA THR A 216 -5.95 -25.42 11.25
C THR A 216 -4.66 -25.50 12.06
N PHE A 217 -3.60 -26.10 11.50
CA PHE A 217 -2.28 -26.19 12.12
C PHE A 217 -1.64 -24.82 12.32
N PHE A 218 -1.77 -23.90 11.36
CA PHE A 218 -1.22 -22.56 11.46
C PHE A 218 -2.07 -21.60 12.30
N GLU A 219 -3.40 -21.76 12.32
CA GLU A 219 -4.29 -21.09 13.27
C GLU A 219 -3.91 -21.44 14.72
N VAL A 220 -3.76 -22.73 15.02
CA VAL A 220 -3.38 -23.22 16.36
C VAL A 220 -1.93 -22.82 16.71
N LEU A 221 -1.00 -22.85 15.74
CA LEU A 221 0.37 -22.33 15.92
C LEU A 221 0.43 -20.82 16.12
N VAL A 222 -0.53 -20.01 15.66
CA VAL A 222 -0.54 -18.56 15.90
C VAL A 222 -1.30 -18.22 17.17
N THR A 223 -2.58 -18.59 17.24
CA THR A 223 -3.54 -18.09 18.24
C THR A 223 -3.61 -18.96 19.52
N GLY A 224 -3.11 -20.18 19.43
CA GLY A 224 -3.28 -21.22 20.45
C GLY A 224 -4.53 -22.09 20.28
N GLY A 225 -5.43 -21.77 19.36
CA GLY A 225 -6.68 -22.48 19.08
C GLY A 225 -7.09 -22.41 17.60
N ILE A 226 -8.29 -22.91 17.28
CA ILE A 226 -8.86 -22.85 15.91
C ILE A 226 -9.53 -21.49 15.71
N ILE A 227 -9.52 -20.93 14.50
CA ILE A 227 -10.27 -19.70 14.19
C ILE A 227 -11.63 -20.07 13.59
N ALA A 228 -12.66 -19.99 14.42
CA ALA A 228 -14.04 -20.25 14.03
C ALA A 228 -14.59 -19.15 13.10
N PRO A 229 -15.65 -19.45 12.30
CA PRO A 229 -16.31 -18.46 11.45
C PRO A 229 -16.71 -17.20 12.22
N GLY A 230 -16.24 -16.04 11.74
CA GLY A 230 -16.38 -14.74 12.44
C GLY A 230 -15.18 -14.32 13.29
N GLY A 231 -14.12 -15.14 13.35
CA GLY A 231 -12.83 -14.79 13.95
C GLY A 231 -12.74 -15.02 15.46
N ILE A 232 -13.61 -15.87 16.01
CA ILE A 232 -13.56 -16.31 17.41
C ILE A 232 -12.53 -17.43 17.53
N ILE A 233 -11.69 -17.42 18.59
CA ILE A 233 -10.67 -18.44 18.80
C ILE A 233 -11.21 -19.55 19.72
N GLU A 234 -11.26 -20.78 19.22
CA GLU A 234 -11.77 -21.97 19.93
C GLU A 234 -10.61 -22.84 20.44
N TYR A 235 -10.49 -22.91 21.77
CA TYR A 235 -9.47 -23.69 22.49
C TYR A 235 -9.97 -25.11 22.81
N ASP A 236 -9.05 -26.00 23.21
CA ASP A 236 -9.39 -27.31 23.80
C ASP A 236 -9.93 -27.07 25.23
N ASP A 237 -11.08 -27.66 25.59
CA ASP A 237 -11.75 -27.44 26.88
C ASP A 237 -10.95 -28.02 28.08
N GLU A 238 -10.14 -29.06 27.86
CA GLU A 238 -9.34 -29.71 28.90
C GLU A 238 -7.89 -29.19 28.93
N ARG A 239 -7.30 -28.93 27.75
CA ARG A 239 -5.87 -28.56 27.59
C ARG A 239 -5.63 -27.08 27.28
N GLY A 240 -6.65 -26.33 26.89
CA GLY A 240 -6.57 -24.89 26.64
C GLY A 240 -5.81 -24.50 25.37
N LYS A 241 -4.83 -23.60 25.52
CA LYS A 241 -4.06 -23.00 24.41
C LYS A 241 -2.79 -23.79 24.11
N LEU A 242 -2.44 -23.96 22.84
CA LEU A 242 -1.12 -24.51 22.46
C LEU A 242 0.02 -23.66 23.07
N PRO A 243 0.88 -24.20 23.97
CA PRO A 243 1.87 -23.38 24.69
C PRO A 243 2.99 -22.79 23.82
N VAL A 244 3.25 -23.39 22.66
CA VAL A 244 4.24 -22.88 21.67
C VAL A 244 3.60 -22.04 20.56
N SER A 245 2.36 -21.59 20.74
CA SER A 245 1.73 -20.65 19.82
C SER A 245 2.32 -19.24 19.93
N LEU A 246 2.23 -18.42 18.88
CA LEU A 246 2.73 -17.04 18.89
C LEU A 246 2.09 -16.21 20.02
N PHE A 247 0.78 -16.33 20.21
CA PHE A 247 0.05 -15.57 21.23
C PHE A 247 0.45 -15.96 22.66
N VAL A 248 0.93 -17.20 22.88
CA VAL A 248 1.49 -17.61 24.18
C VAL A 248 2.97 -17.22 24.28
N LEU A 249 3.82 -17.65 23.35
CA LEU A 249 5.28 -17.46 23.43
C LEU A 249 5.71 -15.99 23.47
N ALA A 250 5.02 -15.10 22.74
CA ALA A 250 5.30 -13.66 22.73
C ALA A 250 4.53 -12.88 23.82
N SER A 251 3.98 -13.56 24.84
CA SER A 251 3.41 -12.88 26.01
C SER A 251 4.49 -12.29 26.91
N THR A 252 4.24 -11.09 27.41
CA THR A 252 5.00 -10.45 28.49
C THR A 252 4.40 -10.86 29.84
N ASP A 253 5.22 -10.98 30.88
CA ASP A 253 4.66 -11.19 32.22
C ASP A 253 4.11 -9.87 32.77
N ASP A 254 2.78 -9.74 32.76
CA ASP A 254 2.09 -8.55 33.26
C ASP A 254 2.02 -8.49 34.79
N ASN A 255 2.39 -9.57 35.49
CA ASN A 255 2.54 -9.58 36.95
C ASN A 255 3.91 -9.03 37.39
N ALA A 256 4.89 -8.95 36.48
CA ALA A 256 6.15 -8.27 36.71
C ALA A 256 5.96 -6.75 36.65
N SER A 257 5.49 -6.17 37.76
CA SER A 257 5.23 -4.73 37.93
C SER A 257 6.44 -3.84 37.61
N ASP A 258 7.64 -4.40 37.76
CA ASP A 258 8.91 -3.68 37.75
C ASP A 258 9.60 -3.74 36.36
N ALA A 259 9.06 -4.53 35.42
CA ALA A 259 9.65 -4.71 34.09
C ALA A 259 9.40 -3.49 33.19
N THR A 260 10.48 -2.89 32.70
CA THR A 260 10.43 -1.71 31.82
C THR A 260 9.83 -2.02 30.45
N ALA A 261 9.38 -0.97 29.74
CA ALA A 261 8.87 -1.10 28.38
C ALA A 261 9.89 -1.76 27.41
N ALA A 262 11.18 -1.48 27.60
CA ALA A 262 12.24 -2.11 26.81
C ALA A 262 12.39 -3.61 27.10
N GLU A 263 12.32 -4.02 28.38
CA GLU A 263 12.36 -5.44 28.76
C GLU A 263 11.12 -6.19 28.28
N LYS A 264 9.93 -5.57 28.36
CA LYS A 264 8.69 -6.14 27.81
C LYS A 264 8.76 -6.29 26.28
N GLN A 265 9.25 -5.29 25.55
CA GLN A 265 9.47 -5.40 24.10
C GLN A 265 10.51 -6.48 23.75
N GLN A 266 11.58 -6.62 24.56
CA GLN A 266 12.60 -7.66 24.37
C GLN A 266 12.05 -9.07 24.65
N GLN A 267 11.21 -9.26 25.67
CA GLN A 267 10.53 -10.53 25.95
C GLN A 267 9.64 -10.94 24.76
N LEU A 268 8.81 -10.00 24.28
CA LEU A 268 7.92 -10.19 23.12
C LEU A 268 8.74 -10.58 21.87
N LEU A 269 9.83 -9.87 21.58
CA LEU A 269 10.74 -10.18 20.47
C LEU A 269 11.41 -11.56 20.62
N VAL A 270 11.83 -11.97 21.81
CA VAL A 270 12.41 -13.31 22.05
C VAL A 270 11.37 -14.40 21.83
N GLY A 271 10.15 -14.23 22.35
CA GLY A 271 9.03 -15.13 22.14
C GLY A 271 8.66 -15.28 20.66
N ALA A 272 8.54 -14.15 19.95
CA ALA A 272 8.25 -14.11 18.53
C ALA A 272 9.40 -14.72 17.68
N LYS A 273 10.68 -14.48 18.02
CA LYS A 273 11.83 -15.13 17.36
C LYS A 273 11.86 -16.64 17.62
N ASN A 274 11.48 -17.12 18.80
CA ASN A 274 11.33 -18.56 19.07
C ASN A 274 10.22 -19.18 18.20
N TRP A 275 9.04 -18.57 18.15
CA TRP A 275 7.94 -19.01 17.29
C TRP A 275 8.30 -19.01 15.79
N THR A 276 8.96 -17.94 15.32
CA THR A 276 9.47 -17.79 13.94
C THR A 276 10.36 -18.97 13.57
N ASN A 277 11.27 -19.37 14.47
CA ASN A 277 12.14 -20.53 14.27
C ASN A 277 11.38 -21.87 14.25
N LEU A 278 10.23 -22.00 14.94
CA LEU A 278 9.39 -23.20 14.88
C LEU A 278 8.78 -23.36 13.49
N VAL A 279 8.16 -22.29 12.98
CA VAL A 279 7.53 -22.26 11.65
C VAL A 279 8.55 -22.59 10.57
N ILE A 280 9.69 -21.88 10.53
CA ILE A 280 10.74 -22.09 9.53
C ILE A 280 11.33 -23.51 9.59
N LYS A 281 11.51 -24.08 10.80
CA LYS A 281 11.98 -25.47 10.96
C LYS A 281 10.99 -26.47 10.37
N LEU A 282 9.70 -26.32 10.68
CA LEU A 282 8.64 -27.23 10.24
C LEU A 282 8.45 -27.17 8.71
N THR A 283 8.34 -25.97 8.13
CA THR A 283 8.16 -25.80 6.68
C THR A 283 9.39 -26.19 5.87
N ARG A 284 10.60 -26.10 6.45
CA ARG A 284 11.82 -26.66 5.81
C ARG A 284 11.74 -28.16 5.57
N ARG A 285 11.06 -28.92 6.44
CA ARG A 285 10.80 -30.37 6.25
C ARG A 285 9.53 -30.61 5.43
N TYR A 286 8.43 -29.96 5.81
CA TYR A 286 7.12 -30.14 5.21
C TYR A 286 6.84 -29.02 4.19
N LYS A 287 7.63 -28.97 3.11
CA LYS A 287 7.68 -27.83 2.16
C LYS A 287 6.35 -27.39 1.53
N TYR A 288 5.33 -28.25 1.51
CA TYR A 288 3.99 -27.86 1.07
C TYR A 288 3.28 -26.89 2.04
N LEU A 289 3.68 -26.85 3.32
CA LEU A 289 3.15 -25.94 4.32
C LEU A 289 3.52 -24.47 4.06
N GLU A 290 4.60 -24.21 3.30
CA GLU A 290 5.06 -22.85 3.00
C GLU A 290 4.01 -22.05 2.20
N ARG A 291 3.38 -22.69 1.21
CA ARG A 291 2.28 -22.08 0.44
C ARG A 291 1.00 -21.98 1.27
N ILE A 292 0.66 -23.02 2.05
CA ILE A 292 -0.54 -23.01 2.90
C ILE A 292 -0.44 -21.88 3.92
N PHE A 293 0.68 -21.75 4.64
CA PHE A 293 0.90 -20.68 5.60
C PHE A 293 0.69 -19.28 5.01
N ALA A 294 1.11 -19.04 3.77
CA ALA A 294 0.89 -17.74 3.12
C ALA A 294 -0.59 -17.41 2.90
N ASP A 295 -1.44 -18.43 2.65
CA ASP A 295 -2.89 -18.27 2.52
C ASP A 295 -3.57 -18.20 3.90
N THR A 296 -3.18 -19.07 4.86
CA THR A 296 -3.70 -19.00 6.24
C THR A 296 -3.33 -17.66 6.91
N ALA A 297 -2.11 -17.16 6.70
CA ALA A 297 -1.65 -15.88 7.23
C ALA A 297 -2.57 -14.73 6.81
N LYS A 298 -3.07 -14.73 5.56
CA LYS A 298 -4.07 -13.76 5.10
C LYS A 298 -5.34 -13.83 5.95
N HIS A 299 -5.92 -15.02 6.14
CA HIS A 299 -7.13 -15.20 6.94
C HIS A 299 -6.93 -14.83 8.42
N ILE A 300 -5.75 -15.08 8.98
CA ILE A 300 -5.38 -14.65 10.34
C ILE A 300 -5.33 -13.11 10.43
N ILE A 301 -4.75 -12.43 9.42
CA ILE A 301 -4.68 -10.95 9.37
C ILE A 301 -6.07 -10.32 9.18
N GLU A 302 -6.95 -10.93 8.38
CA GLU A 302 -8.33 -10.41 8.18
C GLU A 302 -9.14 -10.32 9.50
N ASN A 303 -8.75 -11.09 10.53
CA ASN A 303 -9.45 -11.17 11.81
C ASN A 303 -8.79 -10.34 12.94
N ILE A 304 -7.83 -9.44 12.67
CA ILE A 304 -7.20 -8.59 13.71
C ILE A 304 -8.20 -7.75 14.52
N HIS A 305 -9.38 -7.48 13.98
CA HIS A 305 -10.49 -6.80 14.67
C HIS A 305 -11.16 -7.64 15.76
N ARG A 306 -10.76 -8.90 15.95
CA ARG A 306 -11.23 -9.82 17.00
C ARG A 306 -10.20 -10.10 18.09
N TYR A 307 -8.91 -9.87 17.82
CA TYR A 307 -7.84 -10.13 18.78
C TYR A 307 -7.68 -8.95 19.75
N SER A 308 -7.01 -9.19 20.89
CA SER A 308 -6.64 -8.10 21.80
C SER A 308 -5.56 -7.22 21.17
N GLU A 309 -5.42 -5.98 21.66
CA GLU A 309 -4.34 -5.07 21.24
C GLU A 309 -2.94 -5.67 21.50
N ALA A 310 -2.79 -6.40 22.61
CA ALA A 310 -1.57 -7.13 22.92
C ALA A 310 -1.30 -8.28 21.92
N ASP A 311 -2.32 -9.08 21.58
CA ASP A 311 -2.17 -10.19 20.64
C ASP A 311 -1.96 -9.70 19.20
N ASN A 312 -2.55 -8.57 18.81
CA ASN A 312 -2.24 -7.89 17.55
C ASN A 312 -0.77 -7.45 17.48
N LYS A 313 -0.20 -6.92 18.57
CA LYS A 313 1.24 -6.57 18.61
C LYS A 313 2.16 -7.80 18.56
N LYS A 314 1.77 -8.91 19.21
CA LYS A 314 2.45 -10.21 19.07
C LYS A 314 2.41 -10.70 17.62
N LEU A 315 1.25 -10.61 16.97
CA LEU A 315 1.01 -11.04 15.60
C LEU A 315 1.84 -10.22 14.61
N ALA A 316 1.78 -8.88 14.70
CA ALA A 316 2.57 -7.96 13.88
C ALA A 316 4.08 -8.22 14.04
N THR A 317 4.54 -8.48 15.26
CA THR A 317 5.96 -8.82 15.52
C THR A 317 6.36 -10.18 14.94
N GLY A 318 5.58 -11.23 15.17
CA GLY A 318 5.89 -12.57 14.65
C GLY A 318 5.84 -12.61 13.11
N PHE A 319 4.89 -11.93 12.50
CA PHE A 319 4.79 -11.85 11.04
C PHE A 319 5.87 -10.92 10.47
N GLY A 320 6.19 -9.81 11.15
CA GLY A 320 7.32 -8.94 10.80
C GLY A 320 8.65 -9.67 10.75
N LEU A 321 8.91 -10.60 11.68
CA LEU A 321 10.10 -11.46 11.67
C LEU A 321 10.10 -12.49 10.53
N LEU A 322 8.94 -13.04 10.16
CA LEU A 322 8.84 -13.93 9.00
C LEU A 322 8.98 -13.18 7.67
N VAL A 323 8.55 -11.92 7.60
CA VAL A 323 8.73 -11.05 6.43
C VAL A 323 10.17 -10.50 6.35
N SER A 324 10.78 -10.13 7.49
CA SER A 324 12.16 -9.63 7.55
C SER A 324 13.21 -10.68 7.17
N THR A 325 12.91 -11.96 7.46
CA THR A 325 13.70 -13.12 7.00
C THR A 325 13.37 -13.58 5.57
N GLY A 326 12.38 -12.95 4.91
CA GLY A 326 11.94 -13.30 3.55
C GLY A 326 11.22 -14.66 3.44
N PHE A 327 10.82 -15.25 4.57
CA PHE A 327 10.05 -16.51 4.59
C PHE A 327 8.57 -16.28 4.23
N LEU A 328 7.98 -15.21 4.76
CA LEU A 328 6.65 -14.72 4.36
C LEU A 328 6.81 -13.51 3.44
N GLY A 329 5.97 -13.41 2.41
CA GLY A 329 5.89 -12.21 1.59
C GLY A 329 4.99 -11.13 2.20
N MET A 330 4.96 -9.93 1.63
CA MET A 330 4.03 -8.87 2.07
C MET A 330 2.64 -9.00 1.42
N GLU A 331 2.45 -9.93 0.47
CA GLU A 331 1.20 -10.20 -0.21
C GLU A 331 -0.01 -10.44 0.74
N PRO A 332 0.11 -11.14 1.89
CA PRO A 332 -1.00 -11.28 2.85
C PRO A 332 -1.42 -9.97 3.52
N LEU A 333 -0.54 -8.96 3.61
CA LEU A 333 -0.83 -7.67 4.25
C LEU A 333 -1.90 -6.86 3.49
N ARG A 334 -2.18 -7.22 2.22
CA ARG A 334 -3.35 -6.72 1.46
C ARG A 334 -4.68 -6.93 2.18
N ALA A 335 -4.76 -7.90 3.10
CA ALA A 335 -5.92 -8.09 3.98
C ALA A 335 -6.27 -6.84 4.81
N LEU A 336 -5.26 -6.05 5.19
CA LEU A 336 -5.39 -4.85 6.03
C LEU A 336 -6.10 -3.69 5.31
N LEU A 337 -6.17 -3.72 3.97
CA LEU A 337 -6.80 -2.69 3.15
C LEU A 337 -8.33 -2.76 3.14
N LYS A 338 -8.92 -3.84 3.69
CA LYS A 338 -10.39 -3.96 3.82
C LYS A 338 -10.94 -2.82 4.67
N GLU A 339 -12.02 -2.18 4.19
CA GLU A 339 -12.64 -0.99 4.79
C GLU A 339 -12.89 -1.10 6.31
N HIS A 340 -13.37 -2.26 6.79
CA HIS A 340 -13.61 -2.50 8.21
C HIS A 340 -12.34 -2.53 9.10
N LEU A 341 -11.14 -2.57 8.50
CA LEU A 341 -9.84 -2.47 9.19
C LEU A 341 -9.20 -1.09 9.00
N THR A 342 -9.40 -0.44 7.86
CA THR A 342 -8.81 0.87 7.56
C THR A 342 -9.56 2.02 8.24
N LYS A 343 -10.90 1.99 8.30
CA LYS A 343 -11.74 3.10 8.79
C LYS A 343 -11.43 3.55 10.22
N ASP A 344 -11.13 2.61 11.12
CA ASP A 344 -10.78 2.85 12.52
C ASP A 344 -9.25 2.89 12.73
N GLY A 345 -8.47 2.86 11.64
CA GLY A 345 -7.00 2.89 11.65
C GLY A 345 -6.32 1.59 12.13
N LEU A 346 -7.08 0.53 12.40
CA LEU A 346 -6.55 -0.74 12.93
C LEU A 346 -5.56 -1.39 11.94
N GLY A 347 -5.87 -1.35 10.64
CA GLY A 347 -4.99 -1.84 9.58
C GLY A 347 -3.65 -1.09 9.54
N LEU A 348 -3.69 0.25 9.62
CA LEU A 348 -2.50 1.10 9.71
C LEU A 348 -1.66 0.78 10.96
N ARG A 349 -2.29 0.63 12.13
CA ARG A 349 -1.57 0.31 13.38
C ARG A 349 -0.83 -1.02 13.29
N PHE A 350 -1.50 -2.07 12.81
CA PHE A 350 -0.88 -3.38 12.60
C PHE A 350 0.27 -3.32 11.59
N PHE A 351 0.08 -2.59 10.48
CA PHE A 351 1.13 -2.40 9.47
C PHE A 351 2.34 -1.65 10.04
N THR A 352 2.10 -0.63 10.87
CA THR A 352 3.14 0.16 11.55
C THR A 352 3.96 -0.70 12.54
N ASP A 353 3.32 -1.44 13.45
CA ASP A 353 4.00 -2.39 14.36
C ASP A 353 4.82 -3.44 13.58
N LEU A 354 4.35 -3.87 12.40
CA LEU A 354 5.06 -4.84 11.55
C LEU A 354 6.28 -4.23 10.84
N LEU A 355 6.17 -3.00 10.33
CA LEU A 355 7.28 -2.29 9.67
C LEU A 355 8.41 -1.95 10.66
N HIS A 356 8.06 -1.53 11.88
CA HIS A 356 9.02 -1.37 12.99
C HIS A 356 9.89 -2.61 13.22
N VAL A 357 9.32 -3.81 13.06
CA VAL A 357 10.03 -5.09 13.24
C VAL A 357 10.74 -5.55 11.96
N TYR A 358 10.27 -5.13 10.78
CA TYR A 358 10.95 -5.36 9.51
C TYR A 358 12.27 -4.58 9.40
N LEU A 359 12.22 -3.28 9.71
CA LEU A 359 13.34 -2.33 9.57
C LEU A 359 14.48 -2.56 10.58
N GLN A 360 14.23 -3.26 11.69
CA GLN A 360 15.28 -3.69 12.62
C GLN A 360 16.35 -4.60 11.98
N GLU A 361 16.01 -5.30 10.89
CA GLU A 361 16.88 -6.30 10.24
C GLU A 361 17.02 -6.06 8.71
N ASN A 362 16.40 -5.02 8.13
CA ASN A 362 16.38 -4.73 6.69
C ASN A 362 16.54 -3.23 6.39
N THR A 363 17.19 -2.91 5.27
CA THR A 363 17.32 -1.53 4.77
C THR A 363 16.05 -1.01 4.07
N PRO A 364 15.86 0.32 3.96
CA PRO A 364 14.74 0.90 3.20
C PRO A 364 14.64 0.41 1.76
N ALA A 365 15.76 0.20 1.07
CA ALA A 365 15.77 -0.33 -0.30
C ALA A 365 15.29 -1.80 -0.39
N GLN A 366 15.40 -2.58 0.69
CA GLN A 366 14.77 -3.89 0.80
C GLN A 366 13.26 -3.75 1.05
N LEU A 367 12.85 -2.77 1.86
CA LEU A 367 11.43 -2.46 2.10
C LEU A 367 10.71 -2.03 0.81
N SER A 368 11.24 -1.08 0.03
CA SER A 368 10.63 -0.66 -1.25
C SER A 368 10.45 -1.85 -2.20
N LYS A 369 11.47 -2.71 -2.28
CA LYS A 369 11.44 -3.92 -3.12
C LYS A 369 10.44 -4.97 -2.63
N ALA A 370 10.26 -5.11 -1.32
CA ALA A 370 9.27 -6.02 -0.73
C ALA A 370 7.83 -5.52 -0.97
N LEU A 371 7.60 -4.21 -0.78
CA LEU A 371 6.33 -3.55 -1.07
C LEU A 371 5.97 -3.66 -2.56
N ALA A 372 6.89 -3.33 -3.46
CA ALA A 372 6.69 -3.43 -4.91
C ALA A 372 6.44 -4.87 -5.39
N LYS A 373 7.16 -5.86 -4.84
CA LYS A 373 6.89 -7.29 -5.11
C LYS A 373 5.45 -7.66 -4.71
N ALA A 374 4.97 -7.16 -3.58
CA ALA A 374 3.58 -7.37 -3.14
C ALA A 374 2.56 -6.41 -3.81
N LYS A 375 3.03 -5.45 -4.61
CA LYS A 375 2.31 -4.27 -5.14
C LYS A 375 1.50 -3.51 -4.07
N LEU A 376 2.15 -3.18 -2.96
CA LEU A 376 1.64 -2.34 -1.88
C LEU A 376 2.27 -0.93 -1.87
N ASP A 377 3.30 -0.74 -2.69
CA ASP A 377 4.03 0.51 -2.96
C ASP A 377 3.11 1.66 -3.39
N HIS A 378 2.18 1.41 -4.31
CA HIS A 378 1.18 2.40 -4.73
C HIS A 378 -0.03 2.50 -3.77
N GLN A 379 -0.14 1.61 -2.77
CA GLN A 379 -1.30 1.49 -1.87
C GLN A 379 -0.99 1.95 -0.43
N LEU A 380 0.14 2.62 -0.19
CA LEU A 380 0.62 2.98 1.15
C LEU A 380 -0.33 3.93 1.91
N THR A 381 -1.00 4.84 1.22
CA THR A 381 -2.05 5.70 1.80
C THR A 381 -3.37 4.97 2.04
N GLU A 382 -3.66 3.86 1.35
CA GLU A 382 -4.92 3.13 1.52
C GLU A 382 -5.06 2.47 2.90
N PHE A 383 -3.95 2.18 3.59
CA PHE A 383 -3.98 1.69 4.97
C PHE A 383 -4.62 2.68 5.95
N PHE A 384 -4.61 3.98 5.62
CA PHE A 384 -5.16 5.04 6.45
C PHE A 384 -6.70 5.06 6.39
N PRO A 385 -7.37 5.55 7.46
CA PRO A 385 -8.79 5.89 7.42
C PRO A 385 -9.12 6.75 6.20
N PRO A 386 -10.27 6.55 5.52
CA PRO A 386 -10.61 7.27 4.27
C PRO A 386 -10.43 8.78 4.34
N ASN A 387 -10.75 9.40 5.49
CA ASN A 387 -10.61 10.84 5.74
C ASN A 387 -9.19 11.31 6.13
N LYS A 388 -8.16 10.49 5.86
CA LYS A 388 -6.73 10.74 6.12
C LYS A 388 -5.81 10.17 5.02
N ARG A 389 -6.35 9.91 3.82
CA ARG A 389 -5.61 9.29 2.69
C ARG A 389 -4.87 10.34 1.87
N ASP A 390 -4.09 11.16 2.55
CA ASP A 390 -3.37 12.31 2.01
C ASP A 390 -1.90 12.30 2.47
N ASP A 391 -1.01 12.83 1.63
CA ASP A 391 0.44 12.89 1.92
C ASP A 391 0.73 13.62 3.25
N ASP A 392 -0.07 14.65 3.55
CA ASP A 392 0.05 15.51 4.73
C ASP A 392 -0.27 14.74 6.04
N CYS A 393 -1.16 13.74 6.01
CA CYS A 393 -1.39 12.78 7.08
C CYS A 393 -0.38 11.61 7.07
N PHE A 394 0.06 11.17 5.88
CA PHE A 394 1.04 10.10 5.72
C PHE A 394 2.38 10.46 6.37
N GLU A 395 2.91 11.64 6.04
CA GLU A 395 4.18 12.13 6.55
C GLU A 395 4.15 12.32 8.07
N ARG A 396 3.10 12.96 8.60
CA ARG A 396 2.94 13.14 10.05
C ARG A 396 2.83 11.84 10.84
N HIS A 397 2.27 10.79 10.25
CA HIS A 397 2.19 9.48 10.90
C HIS A 397 3.55 8.81 10.96
N PHE A 398 4.27 8.73 9.83
CA PHE A 398 5.57 8.03 9.80
C PHE A 398 6.74 8.86 10.35
N GLU A 399 6.62 10.19 10.44
CA GLU A 399 7.52 11.03 11.23
C GLU A 399 7.32 10.82 12.74
N ALA A 400 6.07 10.68 13.21
CA ALA A 400 5.76 10.40 14.62
C ALA A 400 6.04 8.95 15.05
N GLU A 401 6.27 8.06 14.10
CA GLU A 401 6.65 6.64 14.30
C GLU A 401 8.13 6.38 13.94
N ASP A 402 8.97 7.42 13.89
CA ASP A 402 10.43 7.35 13.64
C ASP A 402 10.83 6.56 12.36
N MET A 403 10.01 6.62 11.29
CA MET A 403 10.21 5.93 10.00
C MET A 403 10.29 6.90 8.80
N PRO A 404 11.26 7.85 8.78
CA PRO A 404 11.38 8.83 7.69
C PRO A 404 11.67 8.19 6.32
N GLU A 405 12.27 7.01 6.27
CA GLU A 405 12.63 6.38 4.99
C GLU A 405 11.40 5.80 4.27
N LEU A 406 10.29 5.54 4.97
CA LEU A 406 9.03 5.21 4.31
C LEU A 406 8.40 6.45 3.64
N ILE A 407 8.62 7.64 4.18
CA ILE A 407 8.24 8.91 3.55
C ILE A 407 9.02 9.11 2.25
N GLU A 408 10.33 8.85 2.27
CA GLU A 408 11.15 8.88 1.04
C GLU A 408 10.66 7.89 -0.01
N VAL A 409 10.32 6.65 0.38
CA VAL A 409 9.77 5.63 -0.53
C VAL A 409 8.41 6.04 -1.09
N HIS A 410 7.50 6.56 -0.26
CA HIS A 410 6.19 7.04 -0.72
C HIS A 410 6.33 8.21 -1.71
N ARG A 411 7.13 9.24 -1.36
CA ARG A 411 7.43 10.38 -2.24
C ARG A 411 8.04 9.92 -3.56
N ALA A 412 9.03 9.04 -3.55
CA ALA A 412 9.67 8.54 -4.77
C ALA A 412 8.71 7.75 -5.67
N THR A 413 7.87 6.88 -5.09
CA THR A 413 6.85 6.12 -5.84
C THR A 413 5.78 7.04 -6.44
N ARG A 414 5.30 8.03 -5.67
CA ARG A 414 4.35 9.06 -6.12
C ARG A 414 4.95 9.91 -7.24
N ASP A 415 6.21 10.34 -7.09
CA ASP A 415 6.89 11.16 -8.09
C ASP A 415 7.13 10.43 -9.42
N VAL A 416 7.29 9.10 -9.40
CA VAL A 416 7.25 8.27 -10.62
C VAL A 416 5.84 8.23 -11.19
N ALA A 417 4.83 7.88 -10.38
CA ALA A 417 3.44 7.81 -10.84
C ALA A 417 2.93 9.13 -11.46
N THR A 418 3.30 10.29 -10.90
CA THR A 418 2.95 11.61 -11.46
C THR A 418 3.59 11.86 -12.83
N ARG A 419 4.79 11.32 -13.08
CA ARG A 419 5.47 11.40 -14.39
C ARG A 419 4.80 10.46 -15.40
N ASP A 420 4.54 9.21 -15.00
CA ASP A 420 3.89 8.21 -15.84
C ASP A 420 2.47 8.64 -16.23
N ASN A 421 1.71 9.21 -15.29
CA ASN A 421 0.39 9.80 -15.56
C ASN A 421 0.47 11.01 -16.51
N PHE A 422 1.50 11.85 -16.41
CA PHE A 422 1.70 12.96 -17.35
C PHE A 422 2.05 12.45 -18.76
N VAL A 423 2.91 11.44 -18.88
CA VAL A 423 3.21 10.75 -20.15
C VAL A 423 1.93 10.15 -20.76
N ALA A 424 1.13 9.42 -19.97
CA ALA A 424 -0.14 8.83 -20.41
C ALA A 424 -1.12 9.90 -20.93
N ASN A 425 -1.27 11.02 -20.21
CA ASN A 425 -2.11 12.14 -20.65
C ASN A 425 -1.68 12.71 -22.02
N ILE A 426 -0.37 12.79 -22.32
CA ILE A 426 0.11 13.21 -23.65
C ILE A 426 -0.25 12.16 -24.71
N VAL A 427 -0.01 10.88 -24.41
CA VAL A 427 -0.33 9.76 -25.31
C VAL A 427 -1.82 9.76 -25.68
N ASP A 428 -2.70 9.97 -24.70
CA ASP A 428 -4.14 9.98 -24.94
C ASP A 428 -4.61 11.22 -25.70
N VAL A 429 -4.03 12.41 -25.45
CA VAL A 429 -4.30 13.61 -26.27
C VAL A 429 -3.91 13.37 -27.74
N LEU A 430 -2.75 12.76 -27.98
CA LEU A 430 -2.26 12.46 -29.34
C LEU A 430 -3.10 11.38 -30.03
N ARG A 431 -3.58 10.37 -29.29
CA ARG A 431 -4.49 9.35 -29.82
C ARG A 431 -5.88 9.89 -30.11
N GLN A 432 -6.43 10.74 -29.24
CA GLN A 432 -7.72 11.42 -29.45
C GLN A 432 -7.67 12.30 -30.71
N ALA A 433 -6.63 13.13 -30.86
CA ALA A 433 -6.43 13.98 -32.02
C ALA A 433 -6.42 13.17 -33.34
N LYS A 434 -5.69 12.04 -33.36
CA LYS A 434 -5.63 11.13 -34.51
C LYS A 434 -6.95 10.41 -34.81
N VAL A 435 -7.83 10.22 -33.83
CA VAL A 435 -9.16 9.61 -34.02
C VAL A 435 -10.20 10.65 -34.50
N ALA A 436 -9.95 11.93 -34.24
CA ALA A 436 -10.80 13.05 -34.65
C ALA A 436 -10.33 13.75 -35.94
N ASP A 437 -9.34 13.17 -36.64
CA ASP A 437 -8.64 13.76 -37.80
C ASP A 437 -8.07 15.18 -37.55
N GLU A 438 -7.85 15.56 -36.29
CA GLU A 438 -7.33 16.88 -35.91
C GLU A 438 -5.87 17.05 -36.34
N ASP A 439 -5.08 15.98 -36.39
CA ASP A 439 -3.66 16.04 -36.74
C ASP A 439 -3.36 15.90 -38.25
N ASP A 440 -4.41 15.88 -39.09
CA ASP A 440 -4.30 15.81 -40.56
C ASP A 440 -4.13 17.19 -41.25
N ASN A 441 -4.23 18.30 -40.51
CA ASN A 441 -4.05 19.66 -41.03
C ASN A 441 -3.20 20.56 -40.11
N ASP A 442 -2.53 21.55 -40.69
CA ASP A 442 -1.53 22.38 -40.00
C ASP A 442 -2.09 23.17 -38.80
N GLU A 443 -3.35 23.64 -38.85
CA GLU A 443 -3.96 24.42 -37.77
C GLU A 443 -4.36 23.52 -36.59
N GLY A 444 -4.87 22.31 -36.87
CA GLY A 444 -5.13 21.30 -35.85
C GLY A 444 -3.83 20.82 -35.18
N VAL A 445 -2.80 20.49 -35.98
CA VAL A 445 -1.45 20.20 -35.48
C VAL A 445 -0.91 21.35 -34.61
N ARG A 446 -1.09 22.61 -35.02
CA ARG A 446 -0.70 23.80 -34.25
C ARG A 446 -1.47 23.92 -32.93
N ALA A 447 -2.78 23.63 -32.92
CA ALA A 447 -3.61 23.62 -31.73
C ALA A 447 -3.20 22.52 -30.74
N ILE A 448 -2.88 21.31 -31.23
CA ILE A 448 -2.37 20.19 -30.42
C ILE A 448 -1.01 20.55 -29.81
N ASN A 449 -0.07 21.06 -30.62
CA ASN A 449 1.23 21.53 -30.12
C ASN A 449 1.07 22.57 -29.01
N LEU A 450 0.18 23.56 -29.19
CA LEU A 450 -0.12 24.59 -28.19
C LEU A 450 -0.80 24.02 -26.92
N ARG A 451 -1.66 23.00 -27.03
CA ARG A 451 -2.29 22.29 -25.91
C ARG A 451 -1.23 21.56 -25.08
N LEU A 452 -0.35 20.82 -25.74
CA LEU A 452 0.73 20.05 -25.09
C LEU A 452 1.78 20.96 -24.43
N ALA A 453 2.22 22.03 -25.10
CA ALA A 453 3.17 22.98 -24.54
C ALA A 453 2.62 23.70 -23.29
N LYS A 454 1.32 24.05 -23.29
CA LYS A 454 0.62 24.58 -22.11
C LYS A 454 0.55 23.55 -20.98
N ALA A 455 0.21 22.29 -21.30
CA ALA A 455 0.16 21.20 -20.31
C ALA A 455 1.55 20.95 -19.67
N ALA A 456 2.62 20.94 -20.46
CA ALA A 456 3.98 20.78 -19.97
C ALA A 456 4.43 21.92 -19.05
N LYS A 457 4.30 23.18 -19.48
CA LYS A 457 4.65 24.34 -18.63
C LYS A 457 3.73 24.49 -17.41
N ALA A 458 2.52 23.91 -17.42
CA ALA A 458 1.66 23.80 -16.23
C ALA A 458 2.14 22.70 -15.27
N ALA A 459 2.44 21.50 -15.77
CA ALA A 459 2.98 20.39 -14.97
C ALA A 459 4.33 20.74 -14.32
N MET A 460 5.20 21.44 -15.04
CA MET A 460 6.45 22.00 -14.47
C MET A 460 6.21 22.88 -13.25
N ARG A 461 5.20 23.76 -13.31
CA ARG A 461 4.86 24.69 -12.21
C ARG A 461 4.19 23.97 -11.04
N ALA A 462 3.33 22.99 -11.31
CA ALA A 462 2.63 22.22 -10.29
C ALA A 462 3.59 21.28 -9.52
N ASN A 463 4.45 20.57 -10.25
CA ASN A 463 5.32 19.51 -9.72
C ASN A 463 6.77 19.96 -9.48
N GLN A 464 7.08 21.24 -9.70
CA GLN A 464 8.42 21.82 -9.60
C GLN A 464 9.47 21.09 -10.47
N TRP A 465 9.08 20.66 -11.67
CA TRP A 465 9.99 19.98 -12.60
C TRP A 465 10.86 20.98 -13.38
N ASP A 466 12.18 20.77 -13.33
CA ASP A 466 13.13 21.40 -14.25
C ASP A 466 12.77 21.10 -15.72
N GLU A 467 13.09 22.03 -16.62
CA GLU A 467 12.84 21.88 -18.06
C GLU A 467 13.48 20.63 -18.67
N HIS A 468 14.71 20.32 -18.27
CA HIS A 468 15.43 19.12 -18.74
C HIS A 468 14.81 17.77 -18.31
N LEU A 469 13.86 17.76 -17.36
CA LEU A 469 12.99 16.61 -17.08
C LEU A 469 11.70 16.69 -17.91
N ALA A 470 11.08 17.86 -18.00
CA ALA A 470 9.83 18.04 -18.73
C ALA A 470 9.95 17.70 -20.23
N VAL A 471 11.04 18.12 -20.90
CA VAL A 471 11.29 17.80 -22.32
C VAL A 471 11.40 16.29 -22.57
N VAL A 472 11.97 15.54 -21.62
CA VAL A 472 12.11 14.08 -21.67
C VAL A 472 10.76 13.39 -21.54
N LEU A 473 9.92 13.83 -20.59
CA LEU A 473 8.57 13.28 -20.42
C LEU A 473 7.65 13.62 -21.60
N VAL A 474 7.81 14.80 -22.20
CA VAL A 474 7.07 15.17 -23.43
C VAL A 474 7.52 14.32 -24.62
N TRP A 475 8.82 14.04 -24.77
CA TRP A 475 9.31 13.08 -25.76
C TRP A 475 8.70 11.69 -25.56
N ASP A 476 8.70 11.16 -24.33
CA ASP A 476 8.13 9.84 -24.05
C ASP A 476 6.61 9.78 -24.33
N GLY A 477 5.89 10.88 -24.09
CA GLY A 477 4.50 11.03 -24.49
C GLY A 477 4.30 11.06 -26.02
N ILE A 478 5.16 11.78 -26.74
CA ILE A 478 5.13 11.86 -28.21
C ILE A 478 5.37 10.48 -28.84
N ILE A 479 6.37 9.72 -28.37
CA ILE A 479 6.70 8.39 -28.92
C ILE A 479 5.76 7.28 -28.38
N GLY A 480 5.18 7.43 -27.18
CA GLY A 480 4.19 6.50 -26.62
C GLY A 480 2.88 6.39 -27.42
N ALA A 481 2.61 7.37 -28.31
CA ALA A 481 1.50 7.37 -29.24
C ALA A 481 1.83 6.74 -30.62
N VAL A 482 3.03 6.18 -30.82
CA VAL A 482 3.36 5.33 -31.99
C VAL A 482 2.59 4.01 -31.93
N ASP A 483 2.18 3.45 -33.08
CA ASP A 483 1.55 2.13 -33.14
C ASP A 483 2.62 1.03 -33.25
N TRP A 484 2.89 0.40 -32.11
CA TRP A 484 3.91 -0.63 -31.96
C TRP A 484 3.53 -2.00 -32.54
N ALA A 485 2.29 -2.18 -33.03
CA ALA A 485 1.85 -3.39 -33.72
C ALA A 485 2.23 -3.42 -35.21
N LEU A 486 2.66 -2.30 -35.78
CA LEU A 486 3.08 -2.19 -37.18
C LEU A 486 4.44 -2.88 -37.45
N ARG A 487 4.82 -2.99 -38.73
CA ARG A 487 6.15 -3.52 -39.12
C ARG A 487 7.24 -2.52 -38.74
N ALA A 488 8.48 -3.01 -38.50
CA ALA A 488 9.59 -2.17 -38.05
C ALA A 488 9.84 -0.90 -38.93
N GLU A 489 9.77 -1.03 -40.26
CA GLU A 489 9.93 0.09 -41.20
C GLU A 489 8.77 1.12 -41.10
N GLN A 490 7.56 0.66 -40.78
CA GLN A 490 6.40 1.52 -40.54
C GLN A 490 6.50 2.22 -39.18
N ILE A 491 7.01 1.53 -38.15
CA ILE A 491 7.29 2.09 -36.82
C ILE A 491 8.37 3.18 -36.92
N GLU A 492 9.48 2.92 -37.62
CA GLU A 492 10.51 3.93 -37.92
C GLU A 492 9.90 5.15 -38.63
N THR A 493 9.06 4.93 -39.65
CA THR A 493 8.43 6.02 -40.41
C THR A 493 7.43 6.81 -39.57
N GLN A 494 6.57 6.14 -38.78
CA GLN A 494 5.61 6.80 -37.91
C GLN A 494 6.33 7.60 -36.82
N ALA A 495 7.32 7.01 -36.13
CA ALA A 495 8.08 7.69 -35.08
C ALA A 495 8.76 8.96 -35.61
N LEU A 496 9.40 8.90 -36.79
CA LEU A 496 10.02 10.08 -37.40
C LEU A 496 9.00 11.15 -37.80
N ASN A 497 7.86 10.77 -38.39
CA ASN A 497 6.77 11.72 -38.68
C ASN A 497 6.22 12.36 -37.40
N GLN A 498 6.13 11.60 -36.30
CA GLN A 498 5.61 12.04 -35.01
C GLN A 498 6.59 12.99 -34.29
N VAL A 499 7.90 12.72 -34.36
CA VAL A 499 8.95 13.67 -33.95
C VAL A 499 8.83 14.98 -34.72
N LYS A 500 8.72 14.92 -36.06
CA LYS A 500 8.60 16.11 -36.91
C LYS A 500 7.32 16.92 -36.65
N ARG A 501 6.18 16.24 -36.46
CA ARG A 501 4.84 16.85 -36.25
C ARG A 501 4.69 17.55 -34.88
N TYR A 502 5.46 17.10 -33.88
CA TYR A 502 5.37 17.60 -32.50
C TYR A 502 6.68 18.20 -31.96
N ALA A 503 7.67 18.45 -32.84
CA ALA A 503 8.89 19.18 -32.52
C ALA A 503 8.64 20.58 -31.88
N PRO A 504 7.64 21.38 -32.30
CA PRO A 504 7.33 22.66 -31.64
C PRO A 504 6.88 22.55 -30.16
N VAL A 505 6.50 21.37 -29.66
CA VAL A 505 6.31 21.17 -28.21
C VAL A 505 7.66 21.08 -27.50
N LEU A 506 8.64 20.46 -28.14
CA LEU A 506 9.99 20.24 -27.61
C LEU A 506 10.82 21.53 -27.68
N GLU A 507 10.72 22.31 -28.76
CA GLU A 507 11.30 23.66 -28.94
C GLU A 507 11.03 24.56 -27.72
N VAL A 508 9.75 24.61 -27.30
CA VAL A 508 9.28 25.39 -26.14
C VAL A 508 9.87 24.87 -24.81
N LEU A 509 10.51 23.70 -24.80
CA LEU A 509 11.13 23.02 -23.66
C LEU A 509 12.63 22.76 -23.86
N THR A 510 13.26 23.43 -24.84
CA THR A 510 14.71 23.40 -25.08
C THR A 510 15.30 24.81 -25.05
N THR A 511 14.94 25.58 -24.02
CA THR A 511 15.45 26.96 -23.82
C THR A 511 16.75 27.03 -23.01
N GLU A 512 17.19 25.89 -22.44
CA GLU A 512 18.50 25.71 -21.83
C GLU A 512 19.35 24.65 -22.59
N PRO A 513 20.68 24.84 -22.72
CA PRO A 513 21.59 23.79 -23.19
C PRO A 513 21.53 22.50 -22.35
N LYS A 514 21.06 22.58 -21.09
CA LYS A 514 20.82 21.42 -20.23
C LYS A 514 19.65 20.57 -20.71
N SER A 515 18.56 21.18 -21.20
CA SER A 515 17.39 20.49 -21.75
C SER A 515 17.68 19.84 -23.10
N GLU A 516 18.34 20.55 -24.02
CA GLU A 516 18.79 20.00 -25.31
C GLU A 516 19.65 18.74 -25.10
N ILE A 517 20.69 18.87 -24.26
CA ILE A 517 21.60 17.76 -23.96
C ILE A 517 20.90 16.62 -23.21
N ALA A 518 19.89 16.89 -22.38
CA ALA A 518 19.07 15.84 -21.77
C ALA A 518 18.22 15.10 -22.82
N LEU A 519 17.60 15.83 -23.74
CA LEU A 519 16.79 15.28 -24.83
C LEU A 519 17.63 14.36 -25.73
N ILE A 520 18.76 14.81 -26.29
CA ILE A 520 19.60 13.94 -27.16
C ILE A 520 20.06 12.68 -26.41
N LYS A 521 20.48 12.83 -25.14
CA LYS A 521 20.90 11.70 -24.28
C LYS A 521 19.78 10.70 -24.02
N HIS A 522 18.54 11.17 -23.89
CA HIS A 522 17.36 10.33 -23.69
C HIS A 522 16.96 9.61 -24.97
N ILE A 523 16.87 10.32 -26.10
CA ILE A 523 16.62 9.72 -27.43
C ILE A 523 17.65 8.64 -27.72
N GLN A 524 18.95 8.92 -27.47
CA GLN A 524 20.05 7.97 -27.65
C GLN A 524 19.84 6.66 -26.86
N ARG A 525 19.30 6.77 -25.64
CA ARG A 525 18.95 5.58 -24.84
C ARG A 525 17.72 4.88 -25.40
N TYR A 526 16.64 5.62 -25.65
CA TYR A 526 15.36 5.09 -26.11
C TYR A 526 15.53 4.20 -27.35
N VAL A 527 16.26 4.69 -28.36
CA VAL A 527 16.47 3.97 -29.62
C VAL A 527 17.65 2.97 -29.59
N TYR A 528 18.36 2.88 -28.46
CA TYR A 528 19.24 1.74 -28.15
C TYR A 528 18.44 0.59 -27.52
N ASP A 529 17.52 0.93 -26.62
CA ASP A 529 16.67 -0.03 -25.90
C ASP A 529 15.59 -0.65 -26.84
N ASP A 530 15.14 0.02 -27.91
CA ASP A 530 14.34 -0.59 -29.01
C ASP A 530 15.12 -0.74 -30.35
N PRO A 531 15.42 -1.99 -30.79
CA PRO A 531 16.12 -2.29 -32.06
C PRO A 531 15.45 -1.85 -33.37
N LYS A 532 14.14 -1.53 -33.36
CA LYS A 532 13.40 -1.04 -34.54
C LYS A 532 13.81 0.40 -34.87
N LEU A 533 14.08 1.22 -33.85
CA LEU A 533 14.39 2.65 -33.99
C LEU A 533 15.89 2.95 -34.04
N THR A 534 16.77 1.98 -33.77
CA THR A 534 18.23 2.20 -33.70
C THR A 534 18.84 2.79 -34.97
N LYS A 535 18.23 2.60 -36.15
CA LYS A 535 18.68 3.22 -37.42
C LYS A 535 18.22 4.66 -37.61
N SER A 536 17.22 5.09 -36.84
CA SER A 536 16.51 6.35 -37.01
C SER A 536 17.14 7.49 -36.23
N PHE A 537 18.03 7.22 -35.27
CA PHE A 537 18.63 8.22 -34.38
C PHE A 537 19.19 9.44 -35.13
N GLY A 538 20.05 9.24 -36.13
CA GLY A 538 20.63 10.35 -36.88
C GLY A 538 19.60 11.17 -37.67
N ARG A 539 18.48 10.56 -38.05
CA ARG A 539 17.34 11.24 -38.68
C ARG A 539 16.51 12.00 -37.65
N MET A 540 16.30 11.46 -36.45
CA MET A 540 15.63 12.14 -35.35
C MET A 540 16.40 13.39 -34.91
N VAL A 541 17.72 13.29 -34.73
CA VAL A 541 18.58 14.44 -34.41
C VAL A 541 18.53 15.49 -35.53
N PHE A 542 18.56 15.09 -36.80
CA PHE A 542 18.46 16.02 -37.93
C PHE A 542 17.09 16.71 -38.04
N GLU A 543 15.99 15.99 -37.79
CA GLU A 543 14.62 16.56 -37.81
C GLU A 543 14.40 17.53 -36.63
N LEU A 544 14.97 17.25 -35.45
CA LEU A 544 14.94 18.15 -34.29
C LEU A 544 15.83 19.39 -34.48
N TYR A 545 17.02 19.22 -35.09
CA TYR A 545 17.87 20.33 -35.52
C TYR A 545 17.16 21.23 -36.55
N SER A 546 16.50 20.64 -37.55
CA SER A 546 15.75 21.35 -38.59
C SER A 546 14.44 22.00 -38.10
N ALA A 547 14.17 21.95 -36.80
CA ALA A 547 13.00 22.51 -36.14
C ALA A 547 13.38 23.32 -34.88
N ASP A 548 14.63 23.80 -34.82
CA ASP A 548 15.17 24.68 -33.77
C ASP A 548 15.11 24.11 -32.33
N VAL A 549 14.92 22.79 -32.19
CA VAL A 549 14.88 22.09 -30.89
C VAL A 549 16.28 21.80 -30.34
N LEU A 550 17.30 21.77 -31.20
CA LEU A 550 18.69 21.44 -30.84
C LEU A 550 19.64 22.40 -31.56
N SER A 551 20.51 23.07 -30.80
CA SER A 551 21.56 23.94 -31.33
C SER A 551 22.78 23.17 -31.86
N ASP A 552 23.56 23.83 -32.72
CA ASP A 552 24.88 23.38 -33.19
C ASP A 552 25.75 22.92 -32.03
N SER A 553 26.02 23.82 -31.08
CA SER A 553 26.89 23.55 -29.93
C SER A 553 26.36 22.43 -29.02
N ALA A 554 25.04 22.20 -28.91
CA ALA A 554 24.51 21.05 -28.19
C ALA A 554 24.77 19.72 -28.92
N ILE A 555 24.65 19.69 -30.25
CA ILE A 555 24.93 18.49 -31.05
C ILE A 555 26.43 18.19 -31.06
N ILE A 556 27.28 19.21 -31.22
CA ILE A 556 28.75 19.11 -31.16
C ILE A 556 29.20 18.66 -29.76
N PHE A 557 28.70 19.29 -28.69
CA PHE A 557 29.01 18.88 -27.32
C PHE A 557 28.56 17.45 -27.02
N TRP A 558 27.36 17.04 -27.48
CA TRP A 558 26.91 15.66 -27.37
C TRP A 558 27.88 14.71 -28.09
N ALA A 559 28.24 14.99 -29.34
CA ALA A 559 29.12 14.13 -30.11
C ALA A 559 30.50 13.94 -29.45
N ALA A 560 31.14 15.05 -29.07
CA ALA A 560 32.48 15.06 -28.49
C ALA A 560 32.51 14.49 -27.06
N LYS A 561 31.59 14.92 -26.18
CA LYS A 561 31.69 14.71 -24.72
C LYS A 561 30.41 14.14 -24.09
N GLY A 562 29.23 14.54 -24.56
CA GLY A 562 27.95 14.22 -23.93
C GLY A 562 27.35 12.83 -24.22
N ALA A 563 27.72 12.18 -25.32
CA ALA A 563 27.09 10.94 -25.77
C ALA A 563 27.34 9.78 -24.79
N ARG A 564 26.25 9.14 -24.36
CA ARG A 564 26.23 8.04 -23.39
C ARG A 564 26.92 6.78 -23.96
N PRO A 565 27.40 5.82 -23.16
CA PRO A 565 28.02 4.59 -23.68
C PRO A 565 27.10 3.74 -24.57
N GLU A 566 25.80 3.72 -24.27
CA GLU A 566 24.77 2.95 -24.95
C GLU A 566 24.70 3.29 -26.45
N GLY A 567 25.10 2.33 -27.30
CA GLY A 567 25.11 2.48 -28.77
C GLY A 567 26.09 3.52 -29.34
N LYS A 568 26.95 4.15 -28.53
CA LYS A 568 27.74 5.35 -28.90
C LYS A 568 28.37 5.31 -30.30
N ALA A 569 29.11 4.24 -30.62
CA ALA A 569 29.81 4.10 -31.89
C ALA A 569 28.88 3.97 -33.12
N ILE A 570 27.65 3.51 -32.93
CA ILE A 570 26.62 3.43 -33.98
C ILE A 570 26.01 4.82 -34.19
N PHE A 571 25.66 5.51 -33.11
CA PHE A 571 24.97 6.79 -33.17
C PHE A 571 25.88 7.94 -33.65
N LEU A 572 27.13 8.02 -33.17
CA LEU A 572 28.11 8.98 -33.68
C LEU A 572 28.33 8.82 -35.19
N LYS A 573 28.29 7.58 -35.71
CA LYS A 573 28.41 7.31 -37.14
C LYS A 573 27.16 7.73 -37.93
N GLN A 574 25.97 7.71 -37.33
CA GLN A 574 24.76 8.22 -37.98
C GLN A 574 24.73 9.75 -38.04
N THR A 575 25.29 10.44 -37.04
CA THR A 575 25.36 11.90 -36.98
C THR A 575 26.64 12.48 -37.59
N GLU A 576 27.62 11.66 -38.00
CA GLU A 576 28.96 12.11 -38.45
C GLU A 576 28.91 13.21 -39.53
N THR A 577 28.00 13.08 -40.51
CA THR A 577 27.84 14.06 -41.60
C THR A 577 27.07 15.32 -41.19
N LEU A 578 26.35 15.30 -40.07
CA LEU A 578 25.76 16.50 -39.47
C LEU A 578 26.81 17.21 -38.61
N VAL A 579 27.39 16.51 -37.63
CA VAL A 579 28.41 17.04 -36.70
C VAL A 579 29.54 17.76 -37.45
N LYS A 580 30.13 17.13 -38.49
CA LYS A 580 31.21 17.73 -39.30
C LYS A 580 30.82 18.97 -40.13
N LYS A 581 29.53 19.29 -40.23
CA LYS A 581 29.07 20.56 -40.83
C LYS A 581 28.94 21.64 -39.76
N LEU A 582 28.37 21.29 -38.61
CA LEU A 582 28.23 22.20 -37.47
C LEU A 582 29.62 22.60 -36.96
N GLU A 583 30.55 21.63 -36.81
CA GLU A 583 31.98 21.85 -36.50
C GLU A 583 32.73 22.69 -37.55
N ALA A 584 32.19 22.84 -38.77
CA ALA A 584 32.78 23.66 -39.82
C ALA A 584 32.19 25.08 -39.85
N LEU A 585 30.90 25.24 -39.51
CA LEU A 585 30.26 26.54 -39.36
C LEU A 585 30.77 27.24 -38.09
N GLU A 586 30.81 26.55 -36.95
CA GLU A 586 31.35 27.04 -35.67
C GLU A 586 32.84 27.47 -35.80
N GLY A 587 33.57 26.97 -36.81
CA GLY A 587 34.95 27.36 -37.13
C GLY A 587 35.12 28.28 -38.34
N GLU A 588 34.05 28.64 -39.06
CA GLU A 588 34.06 29.70 -40.08
C GLU A 588 33.62 31.05 -39.45
N ASP A 589 32.73 31.03 -38.45
CA ASP A 589 32.34 32.24 -37.69
C ASP A 589 33.44 32.75 -36.74
N ASP A 590 34.29 31.88 -36.19
CA ASP A 590 35.41 32.23 -35.28
C ASP A 590 36.58 32.96 -36.00
N ASP A 591 36.80 32.69 -37.29
CA ASP A 591 37.90 33.30 -38.10
C ASP A 591 37.56 34.74 -38.57
N ASP A 592 36.27 35.13 -38.60
CA ASP A 592 35.80 36.44 -39.09
C ASP A 592 35.84 37.58 -38.01
N GLU A 593 36.10 37.28 -36.73
CA GLU A 593 36.22 38.30 -35.65
C GLU A 593 37.66 38.85 -35.43
N GLU A 594 38.74 38.25 -35.98
CA GLU A 594 40.12 38.75 -35.77
C GLU A 594 40.60 39.83 -36.77
N ASP A 595 39.88 40.09 -37.88
CA ASP A 595 40.40 40.87 -39.03
C ASP A 595 40.02 42.38 -39.04
N ASP A 596 39.39 42.91 -37.98
CA ASP A 596 38.81 44.29 -37.93
C ASP A 596 39.55 45.28 -36.95
N GLU A 597 40.80 44.99 -36.55
CA GLU A 597 41.70 45.92 -35.81
C GLU A 597 43.08 46.18 -36.52
N GLU A 598 43.12 47.03 -37.57
CA GLU A 598 44.34 47.76 -38.06
C GLU A 598 44.16 49.30 -38.14
#